data_AF-A0AAW9KLJ0-F1
#
_entry.id   AF-A0AAW9KLJ0-F1
#
_cell.length_a   1.000
_cell.length_b   1.000
_cell.length_c   1.000
_cell.angle_alpha   90.00
_cell.angle_beta   90.00
_cell.angle_gamma   90.00
#
_symmetry.space_group_name_H-M   'P 1'
#
loop_
_entity.id
_entity.type
_entity.pdbx_description
1 polymer ?
#
loop_
_entity_poly.entity_id
_entity_poly.type
_entity_poly.pdbx_seq_one_letter_code
_entity_poly.pdbx_strand_id
1 'polypeptide(L)'
;MKMYNIPAPTMAQVIMVDDPITTAEFVISALRDFFDKSLEEAKALTSSIHRDGCGVCGIYPYDIARHRAAWVKDKARALEFPLKLLVEEIK
;
A
#
# COMPACT_ATOMS: atom_id res chain seq x y z
N MET A 1 -33.97 -25.34 -0.10
CA MET A 1 -33.12 -24.14 -0.14
C MET A 1 -31.67 -24.60 -0.05
N LYS A 2 -30.84 -24.43 -1.08
CA LYS A 2 -29.43 -24.84 -1.04
C LYS A 2 -28.62 -23.74 -0.36
N MET A 3 -27.89 -24.08 0.71
CA MET A 3 -26.91 -23.19 1.32
C MET A 3 -25.58 -23.36 0.59
N TYR A 4 -25.08 -22.28 -0.01
CA TYR A 4 -23.73 -22.25 -0.59
C TYR A 4 -22.75 -21.82 0.49
N ASN A 5 -21.70 -22.62 0.70
CA ASN A 5 -20.59 -22.23 1.56
C ASN A 5 -19.63 -21.35 0.75
N ILE A 6 -19.74 -20.03 0.89
CA ILE A 6 -18.85 -19.06 0.25
C ILE A 6 -17.65 -18.85 1.19
N PRO A 7 -16.43 -19.28 0.83
CA PRO A 7 -15.26 -19.09 1.67
C PRO A 7 -14.93 -17.61 1.82
N ALA A 8 -14.45 -17.23 3.00
CA ALA A 8 -13.95 -15.88 3.24
C ALA A 8 -12.73 -15.58 2.35
N PRO A 9 -12.56 -14.34 1.88
CA PRO A 9 -11.42 -13.98 1.04
C PRO A 9 -10.11 -14.01 1.84
N THR A 10 -9.03 -14.44 1.20
CA THR A 10 -7.68 -14.29 1.74
C THR A 10 -7.36 -12.80 1.88
N MET A 11 -6.90 -12.41 3.07
CA MET A 11 -6.49 -11.03 3.37
C MET A 11 -4.99 -10.87 3.11
N ALA A 12 -4.57 -9.68 2.70
CA ALA A 12 -3.19 -9.33 2.44
C ALA A 12 -2.88 -7.90 2.87
N GLN A 13 -1.65 -7.68 3.32
CA GLN A 13 -1.11 -6.36 3.62
C GLN A 13 -0.33 -5.81 2.43
N VAL A 14 -0.42 -4.50 2.21
CA VAL A 14 0.43 -3.77 1.28
C VAL A 14 1.50 -3.02 2.07
N ILE A 15 2.76 -3.27 1.75
CA ILE A 15 3.92 -2.72 2.45
C ILE A 15 4.68 -1.83 1.49
N MET A 16 4.98 -0.60 1.92
CA MET A 16 5.86 0.31 1.20
C MET A 16 7.26 0.28 1.80
N VAL A 17 8.26 0.23 0.93
CA VAL A 17 9.68 0.20 1.31
C VAL A 17 10.30 1.54 0.97
N ASP A 18 11.04 2.10 1.92
CA ASP A 18 11.76 3.37 1.75
C ASP A 18 12.86 3.25 0.68
N ASP A 19 13.13 4.38 0.03
CA ASP A 19 14.19 4.53 -0.95
C ASP A 19 14.68 5.99 -0.98
N PRO A 20 15.92 6.26 -1.43
CA PRO A 20 16.51 7.60 -1.33
C PRO A 20 16.04 8.59 -2.42
N ILE A 21 15.14 8.21 -3.32
CA ILE A 21 14.77 9.00 -4.51
C ILE A 21 13.31 9.45 -4.45
N THR A 22 12.39 8.59 -3.99
CA THR A 22 10.97 8.90 -3.92
C THR A 22 10.69 10.02 -2.93
N THR A 23 9.92 11.04 -3.34
CA THR A 23 9.63 12.20 -2.48
C THR A 23 8.56 11.91 -1.43
N ALA A 24 8.65 12.58 -0.28
CA ALA A 24 7.65 12.49 0.77
C ALA A 24 6.27 12.95 0.28
N GLU A 25 6.21 13.97 -0.58
CA GLU A 25 4.95 14.46 -1.18
C GLU A 25 4.26 13.38 -2.00
N PHE A 26 5.03 12.60 -2.78
CA PHE A 26 4.48 11.49 -3.55
C PHE A 26 3.95 10.39 -2.62
N VAL A 27 4.72 10.01 -1.59
CA VAL A 27 4.30 8.98 -0.63
C VAL A 27 3.01 9.40 0.09
N ILE A 28 2.94 10.65 0.56
CA ILE A 28 1.75 11.20 1.23
C ILE A 28 0.55 11.18 0.28
N SER A 29 0.71 11.62 -0.98
CA SER A 29 -0.37 11.55 -1.98
C SER A 29 -0.82 10.11 -2.22
N ALA A 30 0.12 9.17 -2.38
CA ALA A 30 -0.21 7.76 -2.60
C ALA A 30 -1.00 7.16 -1.41
N LEU A 31 -0.59 7.45 -0.18
CA LEU A 31 -1.27 7.02 1.04
C LEU A 31 -2.70 7.56 1.14
N ARG A 32 -2.92 8.81 0.72
CA ARG A 32 -4.25 9.43 0.73
C ARG A 32 -5.14 8.90 -0.39
N ASP A 33 -4.62 8.84 -1.60
CA ASP A 33 -5.41 8.55 -2.81
C ASP A 33 -5.72 7.06 -2.98
N PHE A 34 -4.84 6.19 -2.50
CA PHE A 34 -4.92 4.73 -2.76
C PHE A 34 -5.00 3.89 -1.50
N PHE A 35 -4.80 4.45 -0.31
CA PHE A 35 -4.86 3.73 0.96
C PHE A 35 -5.81 4.37 1.98
N ASP A 36 -6.62 5.33 1.51
CA ASP A 36 -7.68 5.99 2.29
C ASP A 36 -7.17 6.61 3.60
N LYS A 37 -5.91 7.04 3.65
CA LYS A 37 -5.33 7.71 4.82
C LYS A 37 -5.75 9.16 4.86
N SER A 38 -6.06 9.66 6.05
CA SER A 38 -6.10 11.10 6.29
C SER A 38 -4.71 11.73 6.05
N LEU A 39 -4.67 13.06 5.92
CA LEU A 39 -3.40 13.76 5.73
C LEU A 39 -2.45 13.54 6.93
N GLU A 40 -2.98 13.52 8.15
CA GLU A 40 -2.19 13.33 9.37
C GLU A 40 -1.63 11.91 9.45
N GLU A 41 -2.46 10.90 9.20
CA GLU A 41 -2.01 9.50 9.14
C GLU A 41 -0.97 9.29 8.04
N ALA A 42 -1.18 9.88 6.86
CA ALA A 42 -0.24 9.77 5.75
C ALA A 42 1.12 10.39 6.10
N LYS A 43 1.15 11.57 6.72
CA LYS A 43 2.39 12.21 7.18
C LYS A 43 3.11 11.37 8.24
N ALA A 44 2.37 10.91 9.25
CA ALA A 44 2.94 10.08 10.31
C ALA A 44 3.52 8.77 9.75
N LEU A 45 2.78 8.10 8.86
CA LEU A 45 3.21 6.86 8.24
C LEU A 45 4.40 7.06 7.29
N THR A 46 4.42 8.15 6.51
CA THR A 46 5.58 8.52 5.66
C THR A 46 6.85 8.65 6.50
N SER A 47 6.77 9.37 7.62
CA SER A 47 7.90 9.51 8.55
C SER A 47 8.31 8.16 9.16
N SER A 48 7.35 7.26 9.44
CA SER A 48 7.64 5.92 9.94
C SER A 48 8.34 5.06 8.90
N ILE A 49 7.86 5.04 7.65
CA ILE A 49 8.46 4.29 6.54
C ILE A 49 9.91 4.73 6.35
N HIS A 50 10.17 6.03 6.34
CA HIS A 50 11.52 6.56 6.20
C HIS A 50 12.46 6.11 7.32
N ARG A 51 11.99 6.17 8.57
CA ARG A 51 12.80 5.81 9.74
C ARG A 51 13.01 4.30 9.86
N ASP A 52 11.97 3.52 9.60
CA ASP A 52 11.93 2.08 9.87
C ASP A 52 12.25 1.24 8.62
N GLY A 53 12.48 1.90 7.47
CA GLY A 53 12.81 1.31 6.18
C GLY A 53 11.61 0.74 5.41
N CYS A 54 10.48 0.51 6.09
CA CYS A 54 9.23 0.10 5.45
C CYS A 54 8.02 0.37 6.36
N GLY A 55 6.81 0.21 5.83
CA GLY A 55 5.59 0.33 6.62
C GLY A 55 4.35 -0.20 5.90
N VAL A 56 3.38 -0.67 6.68
CA VAL A 56 2.11 -1.20 6.17
C VAL A 56 1.19 -0.04 5.80
N CYS A 57 0.83 0.06 4.52
CA CYS A 57 -0.08 1.07 4.01
C CYS A 57 -1.54 0.72 4.29
N GLY A 58 -1.89 -0.56 4.23
CA GLY A 58 -3.25 -1.04 4.49
C GLY A 58 -3.39 -2.56 4.32
N ILE A 59 -4.52 -3.08 4.77
CA ILE A 59 -4.88 -4.50 4.73
C ILE A 59 -6.20 -4.65 3.97
N TYR A 60 -6.23 -5.51 2.96
CA TYR A 60 -7.37 -5.70 2.06
C TYR A 60 -7.49 -7.17 1.62
N PRO A 61 -8.62 -7.58 1.02
CA PRO A 61 -8.65 -8.82 0.25
C PRO A 61 -7.53 -8.85 -0.79
N TYR A 62 -6.92 -10.01 -1.00
CA TYR A 62 -5.70 -10.18 -1.80
C TYR A 62 -5.74 -9.45 -3.16
N ASP A 63 -6.82 -9.62 -3.92
CA ASP A 63 -6.96 -9.00 -5.24
C ASP A 63 -7.02 -7.47 -5.19
N ILE A 64 -7.60 -6.92 -4.11
CA ILE A 64 -7.68 -5.48 -3.86
C ILE A 64 -6.30 -4.95 -3.46
N ALA A 65 -5.59 -5.65 -2.57
CA ALA A 65 -4.23 -5.31 -2.17
C ALA A 65 -3.29 -5.27 -3.39
N ARG A 66 -3.37 -6.29 -4.25
CA ARG A 66 -2.61 -6.39 -5.49
C ARG A 66 -2.90 -5.23 -6.46
N HIS A 67 -4.17 -4.89 -6.68
CA HIS A 67 -4.54 -3.78 -7.56
C HIS A 67 -4.08 -2.43 -7.03
N ARG A 68 -4.30 -2.14 -5.74
CA ARG A 68 -3.84 -0.88 -5.11
C ARG A 68 -2.32 -0.74 -5.22
N ALA A 69 -1.57 -1.82 -4.96
CA ALA A 69 -0.12 -1.82 -5.10
C ALA A 69 0.33 -1.61 -6.55
N ALA A 70 -0.30 -2.25 -7.52
CA ALA A 70 0.02 -2.08 -8.94
C ALA A 70 -0.19 -0.62 -9.39
N TRP A 71 -1.33 -0.01 -9.03
CA TRP A 71 -1.66 1.37 -9.40
C TRP A 71 -0.66 2.39 -8.87
N VAL A 72 -0.26 2.28 -7.61
CA VAL A 72 0.75 3.18 -7.04
C VAL A 72 2.11 2.97 -7.68
N LYS A 73 2.51 1.71 -7.95
CA LYS A 73 3.76 1.40 -8.66
C LYS A 73 3.81 1.99 -10.08
N ASP A 74 2.70 1.92 -10.81
CA ASP A 74 2.64 2.46 -12.17
C ASP A 74 2.74 3.99 -12.17
N LYS A 75 2.09 4.66 -11.20
CA LYS A 75 2.27 6.11 -10.99
C LYS A 75 3.70 6.49 -10.60
N ALA A 76 4.32 5.74 -9.69
CA ALA A 76 5.71 5.97 -9.30
C ALA A 76 6.66 5.82 -10.49
N ARG A 77 6.47 4.77 -11.30
CA ARG A 77 7.25 4.53 -12.51
C ARG A 77 7.11 5.67 -13.54
N ALA A 78 5.91 6.22 -13.71
CA ALA A 78 5.68 7.35 -14.61
C ALA A 78 6.43 8.63 -14.19
N LEU A 79 6.79 8.74 -12.90
CA LEU A 79 7.60 9.82 -12.33
C LEU A 79 9.05 9.40 -12.09
N GLU A 80 9.48 8.26 -12.64
CA GLU A 80 10.83 7.70 -12.51
C GLU A 80 11.25 7.38 -11.07
N PHE A 81 10.28 7.24 -10.15
CA PHE A 81 10.54 6.83 -8.78
C PHE A 81 10.73 5.30 -8.68
N PRO A 82 11.78 4.81 -7.99
CA PRO A 82 12.06 3.38 -7.85
C PRO A 82 11.20 2.69 -6.78
N LEU A 83 10.10 3.32 -6.35
CA LEU A 83 9.28 2.90 -5.22
C LEU A 83 8.88 1.42 -5.28
N LYS A 84 9.13 0.72 -4.17
CA LYS A 84 8.77 -0.70 -4.02
C LYS A 84 7.55 -0.84 -3.13
N LEU A 85 6.57 -1.61 -3.62
CA LEU A 85 5.44 -2.10 -2.85
C LEU A 85 5.45 -3.63 -2.85
N LEU A 86 5.27 -4.22 -1.67
CA LEU A 86 5.10 -5.66 -1.45
C LEU A 86 3.64 -5.94 -1.09
N VAL A 87 3.15 -7.12 -1.47
CA VAL A 87 1.83 -7.62 -1.10
C VAL A 87 2.03 -8.98 -0.46
N GLU A 88 1.68 -9.09 0.82
CA GLU A 88 1.89 -10.30 1.62
C GLU A 88 0.56 -10.80 2.18
N GLU A 89 0.27 -12.08 1.98
CA GLU A 89 -0.89 -12.73 2.58
C GLU A 89 -0.75 -12.79 4.11
N ILE A 90 -1.85 -12.49 4.80
CA ILE A 90 -1.95 -12.62 6.24
C ILE A 90 -2.48 -14.03 6.51
N LYS A 91 -1.67 -14.84 7.20
CA LYS A 91 -1.99 -16.22 7.56
C LYS A 91 -2.77 -16.30 8.87
#